data_AF-A0A538TRC4-F1
#
_entry.id   AF-A0A538TRC4-F1
#
_cell.length_a   1.000
_cell.length_b   1.000
_cell.length_c   1.000
_cell.angle_alpha   90.00
_cell.angle_beta   90.00
_cell.angle_gamma   90.00
#
_symmetry.space_group_name_H-M   'P 1'
#
loop_
_entity.id
_entity.type
_entity.pdbx_description
1 polymer ?
#
loop_
_entity_poly.entity_id
_entity_poly.type
_entity_poly.pdbx_seq_one_letter_code
_entity_poly.pdbx_strand_id
1 'polypeptide(L)'
;GATVDAADAGERTAVALHGVDKGELARGDWLVAPGSLRPSAILDVRFELLSDAPRAWKADTRVRFHLGAAERIGRLLLLERPALEAGGSALAQVRLEAPAVAARGDRFVVRSYSPPRTVGGGIVIEPVAVKRGRKARLDELALHESGSIEARLLQRLGDDAKPRATAVLAQAVGESEATAARSLEALRDQGQAVAPAAGRWLSRAAWERAVSRVSGEIEAYANTYPARFGMAKGDLKSAVKAEIDGAIFDAAFDALLAQGSIELRAERVRPASRPWEPPAQTVAALERIEAELESAGLAVPETAGWLARLGAEGPEALSLGLFLGRLARVSQELTFTTRQLEALRAKLATHFGRKGTLTVAEFKDLARVSRKYAVPLLEHSDRVGWTVRLGDERKAGGRLGASNP
;
A
#
# COMPACT_ATOMS: atom_id res chain seq x y z
N GLY A 1 -39.93 32.29 -13.21
CA GLY A 1 -38.53 31.93 -12.93
C GLY A 1 -37.64 32.87 -13.69
N ALA A 2 -36.47 33.20 -13.16
CA ALA A 2 -35.43 33.95 -13.85
C ALA A 2 -34.29 32.99 -14.22
N THR A 3 -33.63 33.23 -15.35
CA THR A 3 -32.43 32.49 -15.72
C THR A 3 -31.27 32.94 -14.84
N VAL A 4 -30.53 31.99 -14.28
CA VAL A 4 -29.39 32.21 -13.39
C VAL A 4 -28.24 31.28 -13.79
N ASP A 5 -27.00 31.72 -13.60
CA ASP A 5 -25.80 30.93 -13.92
C ASP A 5 -25.45 29.92 -12.82
N ALA A 6 -25.91 30.16 -11.59
CA ALA A 6 -25.75 29.27 -10.45
C ALA A 6 -27.05 29.22 -9.64
N ALA A 7 -27.28 28.10 -8.97
CA ALA A 7 -28.41 27.90 -8.06
C ALA A 7 -27.91 27.28 -6.76
N ASP A 8 -28.49 27.71 -5.65
CA ASP A 8 -28.07 27.31 -4.30
C ASP A 8 -29.09 26.37 -3.63
N ALA A 9 -28.65 25.70 -2.57
CA ALA A 9 -29.51 24.79 -1.81
C ALA A 9 -30.69 25.55 -1.17
N GLY A 10 -31.90 25.04 -1.39
CA GLY A 10 -33.16 25.65 -0.92
C GLY A 10 -34.01 26.25 -2.03
N GLU A 11 -33.47 26.38 -3.24
CA GLU A 11 -34.17 26.92 -4.39
C GLU A 11 -34.91 25.85 -5.20
N ARG A 12 -36.04 26.22 -5.81
CA ARG A 12 -36.70 25.39 -6.82
C ARG A 12 -36.14 25.74 -8.20
N THR A 13 -35.22 24.90 -8.67
CA THR A 13 -34.47 25.17 -9.91
C THR A 13 -34.98 24.36 -11.08
N ALA A 14 -35.14 25.01 -12.24
CA ALA A 14 -35.33 24.34 -13.52
C ALA A 14 -33.95 24.19 -14.19
N VAL A 15 -33.52 22.96 -14.43
CA VAL A 15 -32.20 22.66 -15.02
C VAL A 15 -32.37 22.07 -16.41
N ALA A 16 -31.69 22.66 -17.40
CA ALA A 16 -31.66 22.13 -18.76
C ALA A 16 -30.56 21.06 -18.88
N LEU A 17 -30.96 19.78 -18.89
CA LEU A 17 -30.05 18.65 -19.05
C LEU A 17 -29.93 18.28 -20.53
N HIS A 18 -28.69 18.26 -21.04
CA HIS A 18 -28.41 17.84 -22.41
C HIS A 18 -28.12 16.34 -22.44
N GLY A 19 -28.64 15.63 -23.45
CA GLY A 19 -28.38 14.19 -23.63
C GLY A 19 -29.19 13.26 -22.72
N VAL A 20 -30.26 13.75 -22.09
CA VAL A 20 -31.20 12.93 -21.31
C VAL A 20 -32.60 13.15 -21.87
N ASP A 21 -33.28 12.07 -22.24
CA ASP A 21 -34.63 12.14 -22.78
C ASP A 21 -35.67 12.27 -21.65
N LYS A 22 -36.72 13.05 -21.89
CA LYS A 22 -37.79 13.26 -20.89
C LYS A 22 -38.45 11.95 -20.44
N GLY A 23 -38.49 10.94 -21.31
CA GLY A 23 -39.06 9.62 -21.00
C GLY A 23 -38.20 8.78 -20.05
N GLU A 24 -36.91 9.12 -19.89
CA GLU A 24 -35.97 8.42 -19.01
C GLU A 24 -36.04 8.91 -17.56
N LEU A 25 -36.74 10.04 -17.33
CA LEU A 25 -36.82 10.70 -16.03
C LEU A 25 -38.18 10.46 -15.37
N ALA A 26 -38.12 10.09 -14.09
CA ALA A 26 -39.27 9.91 -13.23
C ALA A 26 -39.20 10.83 -12.01
N ARG A 27 -40.37 11.10 -11.42
CA ARG A 27 -40.44 11.77 -10.12
C ARG A 27 -39.73 10.91 -9.07
N GLY A 28 -38.82 11.53 -8.33
CA GLY A 28 -37.99 10.86 -7.34
C GLY A 28 -36.61 10.47 -7.83
N ASP A 29 -36.27 10.80 -9.08
CA ASP A 29 -34.89 10.76 -9.56
C ASP A 29 -34.08 11.93 -8.98
N TRP A 30 -32.78 11.70 -8.83
CA TRP A 30 -31.85 12.63 -8.19
C TRP A 30 -30.78 13.07 -9.19
N LEU A 31 -30.55 14.38 -9.28
CA LEU A 31 -29.41 14.94 -9.98
C LEU A 31 -28.29 15.20 -8.96
N VAL A 32 -27.20 14.45 -9.06
CA VAL A 32 -26.09 14.47 -8.08
C VAL A 32 -24.74 14.52 -8.78
N ALA A 33 -23.72 14.97 -8.06
CA ALA A 33 -22.35 14.91 -8.55
C ALA A 33 -21.91 13.44 -8.75
N PRO A 34 -21.10 13.14 -9.79
CA PRO A 34 -20.59 11.79 -9.99
C PRO A 34 -19.89 11.24 -8.74
N GLY A 35 -20.27 10.02 -8.32
CA GLY A 35 -19.67 9.33 -7.19
C GLY A 35 -20.14 9.77 -5.80
N SER A 36 -21.04 10.77 -5.68
CA SER A 36 -21.45 11.29 -4.36
C SER A 36 -22.47 10.41 -3.64
N LEU A 37 -23.50 9.93 -4.34
CA LEU A 37 -24.55 9.07 -3.77
C LEU A 37 -24.73 7.82 -4.63
N ARG A 38 -25.23 6.75 -4.02
CA ARG A 38 -25.53 5.49 -4.71
C ARG A 38 -26.94 5.02 -4.39
N PRO A 39 -27.69 4.51 -5.38
CA PRO A 39 -28.95 3.84 -5.12
C PRO A 39 -28.73 2.59 -4.25
N SER A 40 -29.57 2.41 -3.23
CA SER A 40 -29.56 1.24 -2.36
C SER A 40 -30.97 0.71 -2.14
N ALA A 41 -31.08 -0.61 -2.04
CA ALA A 41 -32.30 -1.28 -1.62
C ALA A 41 -32.35 -1.51 -0.10
N ILE A 42 -31.24 -1.27 0.63
CA ILE A 42 -31.17 -1.51 2.08
C ILE A 42 -30.62 -0.25 2.76
N LEU A 43 -31.39 0.27 3.71
CA LEU A 43 -31.04 1.45 4.50
C LEU A 43 -31.18 1.11 5.98
N ASP A 44 -30.21 1.51 6.80
CA ASP A 44 -30.38 1.51 8.25
C ASP A 44 -30.89 2.89 8.69
N VAL A 45 -31.90 2.89 9.56
CA VAL A 45 -32.68 4.08 9.92
C VAL A 45 -33.01 4.11 11.41
N ARG A 46 -33.23 5.31 11.95
CA ARG A 46 -33.96 5.49 13.21
C ARG A 46 -35.43 5.65 12.84
N PHE A 47 -36.28 4.73 13.26
CA PHE A 47 -37.72 4.76 13.00
C PHE A 47 -38.48 5.18 14.25
N GLU A 48 -39.39 6.13 14.08
CA GLU A 48 -40.32 6.59 15.10
C GLU A 48 -41.75 6.26 14.67
N LEU A 49 -42.47 5.58 15.56
CA LEU A 49 -43.88 5.26 15.38
C LEU A 49 -44.74 6.37 15.99
N LEU A 50 -45.70 6.90 15.23
CA LEU A 50 -46.57 7.96 15.74
C LEU A 50 -47.37 7.49 16.96
N SER A 51 -47.67 8.42 17.86
CA SER A 51 -48.45 8.17 19.07
C SER A 51 -49.92 7.79 18.77
N ASP A 52 -50.45 8.19 17.62
CA ASP A 52 -51.79 7.85 17.14
C ASP A 52 -51.83 6.60 16.25
N ALA A 53 -50.72 5.83 16.21
CA ALA A 53 -50.66 4.59 15.47
C ALA A 53 -51.69 3.59 16.05
N PRO A 54 -52.48 2.92 15.18
CA PRO A 54 -53.64 2.17 15.64
C PRO A 54 -53.25 0.84 16.30
N ARG A 55 -52.02 0.38 16.10
CA ARG A 55 -51.46 -0.88 16.59
C ARG A 55 -49.96 -0.71 16.79
N ALA A 56 -49.41 -1.46 17.74
CA ALA A 56 -47.97 -1.63 17.87
C ALA A 56 -47.36 -2.14 16.55
N TRP A 57 -46.19 -1.62 16.21
CA TRP A 57 -45.46 -2.03 15.03
C TRP A 57 -44.88 -3.43 15.23
N LYS A 58 -45.16 -4.34 14.29
CA LYS A 58 -44.56 -5.68 14.28
C LYS A 58 -43.30 -5.67 13.41
N ALA A 59 -42.32 -6.49 13.79
CA ALA A 59 -41.14 -6.72 12.95
C ALA A 59 -41.54 -7.22 11.53
N ASP A 60 -40.81 -6.74 10.51
CA ASP A 60 -40.96 -7.15 9.10
C ASP A 60 -42.30 -6.78 8.43
N THR A 61 -42.78 -5.56 8.72
CA THR A 61 -44.03 -5.05 8.14
C THR A 61 -43.78 -4.41 6.77
N ARG A 62 -44.61 -4.74 5.76
CA ARG A 62 -44.57 -4.12 4.43
C ARG A 62 -45.15 -2.71 4.47
N VAL A 63 -44.45 -1.76 3.87
CA VAL A 63 -44.73 -0.32 3.97
C VAL A 63 -44.58 0.40 2.64
N ARG A 64 -45.21 1.57 2.54
CA ARG A 64 -44.85 2.59 1.57
C ARG A 64 -43.86 3.53 2.22
N PHE A 65 -42.64 3.56 1.68
CA PHE A 65 -41.54 4.39 2.14
C PHE A 65 -41.43 5.60 1.23
N HIS A 66 -41.47 6.79 1.82
CA HIS A 66 -41.40 8.07 1.11
C HIS A 66 -40.12 8.81 1.49
N LEU A 67 -39.31 9.13 0.47
CA LEU A 67 -38.06 9.86 0.61
C LEU A 67 -37.76 10.62 -0.69
N GLY A 68 -37.31 11.87 -0.61
CA GLY A 68 -36.80 12.61 -1.79
C GLY A 68 -37.77 12.66 -2.97
N ALA A 69 -39.06 12.90 -2.70
CA ALA A 69 -40.16 12.85 -3.66
C ALA A 69 -40.43 11.48 -4.34
N ALA A 70 -39.72 10.42 -3.97
CA ALA A 70 -39.98 9.04 -4.39
C ALA A 70 -40.94 8.33 -3.42
N GLU A 71 -41.78 7.45 -3.96
CA GLU A 71 -42.47 6.40 -3.22
C GLU A 71 -41.85 5.06 -3.60
N ARG A 72 -41.48 4.26 -2.60
CA ARG A 72 -40.98 2.89 -2.78
C ARG A 72 -41.70 1.93 -1.85
N ILE A 73 -42.00 0.74 -2.34
CA ILE A 73 -42.50 -0.34 -1.48
C ILE A 73 -41.30 -1.03 -0.84
N GLY A 74 -41.44 -1.38 0.43
CA GLY A 74 -40.41 -2.12 1.14
C GLY A 74 -40.93 -2.77 2.41
N ARG A 75 -40.01 -3.29 3.21
CA ARG A 75 -40.27 -3.85 4.53
C ARG A 75 -39.44 -3.11 5.57
N LEU A 76 -40.04 -2.79 6.70
CA LEU A 76 -39.37 -2.17 7.84
C LEU A 76 -39.17 -3.22 8.94
N LEU A 77 -37.90 -3.50 9.23
CA LEU A 77 -37.48 -4.50 10.21
C LEU A 77 -36.88 -3.79 11.42
N LEU A 78 -37.48 -3.99 12.60
CA LEU A 78 -36.91 -3.51 13.86
C LEU A 78 -35.67 -4.35 14.24
N LEU A 79 -34.59 -3.67 14.65
CA LEU A 79 -33.33 -4.32 15.03
C LEU A 79 -33.17 -4.47 16.55
N GLU A 80 -33.68 -3.52 17.33
CA GLU A 80 -33.55 -3.52 18.80
C GLU A 80 -34.54 -4.45 19.51
N ARG A 81 -35.76 -4.57 18.97
CA ARG A 81 -36.90 -5.17 19.66
C ARG A 81 -37.90 -5.79 18.69
N PRO A 82 -38.68 -6.80 19.11
CA PRO A 82 -39.62 -7.50 18.22
C PRO A 82 -40.87 -6.68 17.86
N ALA A 83 -41.26 -5.72 18.71
CA ALA A 83 -42.38 -4.81 18.48
C ALA A 83 -42.09 -3.42 19.06
N LEU A 84 -42.72 -2.39 18.50
CA LEU A 84 -42.60 -1.00 18.92
C LEU A 84 -43.99 -0.45 19.24
N GLU A 85 -44.17 0.06 20.46
CA GLU A 85 -45.42 0.71 20.88
C GLU A 85 -45.56 2.12 20.28
N ALA A 86 -46.79 2.63 20.24
CA ALA A 86 -47.09 3.96 19.72
C ALA A 86 -46.30 5.05 20.47
N GLY A 87 -45.71 5.99 19.74
CA GLY A 87 -44.79 7.02 20.27
C GLY A 87 -43.37 6.51 20.54
N GLY A 88 -43.09 5.22 20.31
CA GLY A 88 -41.77 4.65 20.48
C GLY A 88 -40.82 4.97 19.32
N SER A 89 -39.52 4.87 19.60
CA SER A 89 -38.45 4.96 18.60
C SER A 89 -37.52 3.75 18.69
N ALA A 90 -37.01 3.29 17.55
CA ALA A 90 -36.08 2.16 17.48
C ALA A 90 -35.18 2.19 16.23
N LEU A 91 -33.98 1.61 16.34
CA LEU A 91 -33.18 1.29 15.17
C LEU A 91 -33.89 0.24 14.32
N ALA A 92 -33.97 0.51 13.02
CA ALA A 92 -34.62 -0.35 12.05
C ALA A 92 -33.80 -0.42 10.75
N GLN A 93 -34.08 -1.45 9.97
CA GLN A 93 -33.58 -1.59 8.61
C GLN A 93 -34.76 -1.58 7.65
N VAL A 94 -34.71 -0.69 6.65
CA VAL A 94 -35.66 -0.64 5.55
C VAL A 94 -35.09 -1.42 4.38
N ARG A 95 -35.86 -2.38 3.87
CA ARG A 95 -35.53 -3.18 2.68
C ARG A 95 -36.53 -2.89 1.59
N LEU A 96 -36.12 -2.15 0.59
CA LEU A 96 -36.94 -1.71 -0.53
C LEU A 96 -36.98 -2.78 -1.63
N GLU A 97 -38.11 -2.86 -2.32
CA GLU A 97 -38.30 -3.72 -3.49
C GLU A 97 -37.59 -3.16 -4.73
N ALA A 98 -37.40 -1.85 -4.78
CA ALA A 98 -36.60 -1.15 -5.77
C ALA A 98 -35.68 -0.13 -5.07
N PRO A 99 -34.44 0.09 -5.55
CA PRO A 99 -33.50 1.01 -4.92
C PRO A 99 -34.05 2.44 -4.79
N ALA A 100 -33.61 3.12 -3.73
CA ALA A 100 -33.77 4.56 -3.54
C ALA A 100 -32.39 5.21 -3.37
N VAL A 101 -32.32 6.49 -3.74
CA VAL A 101 -31.18 7.34 -3.40
C VAL A 101 -31.52 8.07 -2.11
N ALA A 102 -30.58 8.08 -1.17
CA ALA A 102 -30.71 8.72 0.13
C ALA A 102 -29.36 9.28 0.57
N ALA A 103 -29.38 10.40 1.28
CA ALA A 103 -28.26 10.88 2.06
C ALA A 103 -28.45 10.54 3.55
N ARG A 104 -27.35 10.52 4.30
CA ARG A 104 -27.42 10.41 5.77
C ARG A 104 -28.13 11.65 6.33
N GLY A 105 -28.97 11.43 7.34
CA GLY A 105 -29.76 12.47 7.99
C GLY A 105 -31.04 12.84 7.25
N ASP A 106 -31.26 12.32 6.04
CA ASP A 106 -32.51 12.52 5.32
C ASP A 106 -33.70 12.04 6.14
N ARG A 107 -34.74 12.87 6.18
CA ARG A 107 -36.01 12.50 6.81
C ARG A 107 -36.87 11.72 5.83
N PHE A 108 -37.46 10.64 6.32
CA PHE A 108 -38.41 9.83 5.55
C PHE A 108 -39.75 9.71 6.26
N VAL A 109 -40.77 9.35 5.50
CA VAL A 109 -42.13 9.08 5.99
C VAL A 109 -42.51 7.65 5.64
N VAL A 110 -43.14 6.96 6.58
CA VAL A 110 -43.67 5.60 6.42
C VAL A 110 -45.18 5.64 6.45
N ARG A 111 -45.80 5.02 5.45
CA ARG A 111 -47.24 4.79 5.41
C ARG A 111 -47.54 3.30 5.39
N SER A 112 -48.68 2.92 5.97
CA SER A 112 -49.20 1.56 5.86
C SER A 112 -49.45 1.19 4.40
N TYR A 113 -49.24 -0.09 4.06
CA TYR A 113 -49.42 -0.57 2.69
C TYR A 113 -50.86 -0.39 2.19
N SER A 114 -51.84 -0.75 3.03
CA SER A 114 -53.27 -0.54 2.80
C SER A 114 -54.07 -0.59 4.13
N PRO A 115 -55.02 0.35 4.38
CA PRO A 115 -55.19 1.61 3.66
C PRO A 115 -53.96 2.51 3.83
N PRO A 116 -53.68 3.45 2.91
CA PRO A 116 -52.48 4.28 2.98
C PRO A 116 -52.63 5.40 4.04
N ARG A 117 -52.24 5.10 5.28
CA ARG A 117 -52.20 6.04 6.40
C ARG A 117 -50.75 6.26 6.83
N THR A 118 -50.37 7.49 7.18
CA THR A 118 -49.07 7.74 7.81
C THR A 118 -49.04 7.06 9.16
N VAL A 119 -48.00 6.27 9.40
CA VAL A 119 -47.82 5.47 10.62
C VAL A 119 -46.60 5.93 11.40
N GLY A 120 -45.62 6.54 10.72
CA GLY A 120 -44.35 6.91 11.32
C GLY A 120 -43.43 7.59 10.33
N GLY A 121 -42.21 7.82 10.77
CA GLY A 121 -41.16 8.41 9.98
C GLY A 121 -39.82 8.22 10.67
N GLY A 122 -38.82 9.00 10.26
CA GLY A 122 -37.53 8.93 10.90
C GLY A 122 -36.41 9.57 10.10
N ILE A 123 -35.18 9.21 10.46
CA ILE A 123 -33.95 9.67 9.81
C ILE A 123 -33.14 8.50 9.25
N VAL A 124 -32.55 8.70 8.08
CA VAL A 124 -31.60 7.75 7.48
C VAL A 124 -30.27 7.82 8.22
N ILE A 125 -29.77 6.69 8.71
CA ILE A 125 -28.48 6.58 9.41
C ILE A 125 -27.39 6.15 8.43
N GLU A 126 -27.64 5.04 7.72
CA GLU A 126 -26.74 4.48 6.72
C GLU A 126 -27.52 4.26 5.42
N PRO A 127 -27.32 5.09 4.38
CA PRO A 127 -28.06 5.00 3.13
C PRO A 127 -27.70 3.76 2.30
N VAL A 128 -26.49 3.21 2.46
CA VAL A 128 -26.04 2.00 1.72
C VAL A 128 -25.66 0.91 2.73
N ALA A 129 -26.68 0.31 3.35
CA ALA A 129 -26.49 -0.67 4.40
C ALA A 129 -26.34 -2.11 3.85
N VAL A 130 -25.62 -2.94 4.61
CA VAL A 130 -25.60 -4.40 4.39
C VAL A 130 -26.76 -5.06 5.14
N LYS A 131 -27.19 -6.24 4.68
CA LYS A 131 -28.28 -6.97 5.33
C LYS A 131 -27.91 -7.35 6.77
N ARG A 132 -28.63 -6.80 7.76
CA ARG A 132 -28.42 -7.10 9.18
C ARG A 132 -29.42 -8.16 9.68
N GLY A 133 -28.96 -9.03 10.58
CA GLY A 133 -29.81 -9.98 11.31
C GLY A 133 -30.38 -9.36 12.59
N ARG A 134 -31.36 -10.02 13.21
CA ARG A 134 -31.96 -9.58 14.51
C ARG A 134 -30.97 -9.52 15.68
N LYS A 135 -29.77 -10.11 15.54
CA LYS A 135 -28.66 -10.06 16.53
C LYS A 135 -27.46 -9.27 16.01
N ALA A 136 -27.65 -8.35 15.06
CA ALA A 136 -26.56 -7.51 14.59
C ALA A 136 -25.99 -6.68 15.74
N ARG A 137 -24.67 -6.43 15.75
CA ARG A 137 -24.03 -5.53 16.70
C ARG A 137 -24.64 -4.13 16.53
N LEU A 138 -25.45 -3.70 17.51
CA LEU A 138 -26.14 -2.41 17.49
C LEU A 138 -25.19 -1.24 17.80
N ASP A 139 -24.05 -1.52 18.44
CA ASP A 139 -23.05 -0.52 18.84
C ASP A 139 -22.47 0.24 17.63
N GLU A 140 -22.23 -0.46 16.51
CA GLU A 140 -21.79 0.14 15.25
C GLU A 140 -22.86 1.13 14.73
N LEU A 141 -24.14 0.76 14.81
CA LEU A 141 -25.22 1.57 14.28
C LEU A 141 -25.51 2.82 15.14
N ALA A 142 -25.37 2.69 16.46
CA ALA A 142 -25.44 3.82 17.39
C ALA A 142 -24.30 4.84 17.13
N LEU A 143 -23.09 4.35 16.81
CA LEU A 143 -21.99 5.19 16.39
C LEU A 143 -22.24 5.84 15.02
N HIS A 144 -22.85 5.13 14.07
CA HIS A 144 -23.24 5.72 12.79
C HIS A 144 -24.34 6.80 12.93
N GLU A 145 -25.20 6.68 13.92
CA GLU A 145 -26.28 7.65 14.19
C GLU A 145 -25.77 8.93 14.83
N SER A 146 -24.92 8.82 15.86
CA SER A 146 -24.51 9.95 16.71
C SER A 146 -23.05 10.38 16.56
N GLY A 147 -22.22 9.56 15.90
CA GLY A 147 -20.80 9.82 15.72
C GLY A 147 -20.52 10.92 14.71
N SER A 148 -19.46 11.69 14.97
CA SER A 148 -18.93 12.67 14.02
C SER A 148 -18.41 11.97 12.76
N ILE A 149 -18.16 12.74 11.70
CA ILE A 149 -17.58 12.20 10.46
C ILE A 149 -16.23 11.53 10.76
N GLU A 150 -15.43 12.17 11.62
CA GLU A 150 -14.13 11.70 12.10
C GLU A 150 -14.25 10.34 12.81
N ALA A 151 -15.21 10.19 13.73
CA ALA A 151 -15.40 8.92 14.45
C ALA A 151 -15.74 7.75 13.50
N ARG A 152 -16.58 8.01 12.50
CA ARG A 152 -16.97 7.02 11.48
C ARG A 152 -15.82 6.68 10.55
N LEU A 153 -15.04 7.68 10.11
CA LEU A 153 -13.85 7.47 9.30
C LEU A 153 -12.79 6.66 10.06
N LEU A 154 -12.55 6.99 11.33
CA LEU A 154 -11.60 6.28 12.17
C LEU A 154 -12.00 4.81 12.37
N GLN A 155 -13.29 4.53 12.56
CA GLN A 155 -13.80 3.16 12.59
C GLN A 155 -13.50 2.41 11.29
N ARG A 156 -13.79 3.02 10.12
CA ARG A 156 -13.50 2.42 8.81
C ARG A 156 -12.01 2.20 8.55
N LEU A 157 -11.15 3.04 9.12
CA LEU A 157 -9.69 2.86 9.11
C LEU A 157 -9.20 1.82 10.12
N GLY A 158 -10.00 1.49 11.14
CA GLY A 158 -9.71 0.46 12.13
C GLY A 158 -10.06 -0.96 11.66
N ASP A 159 -11.08 -1.08 10.80
CA ASP A 159 -11.58 -2.37 10.29
C ASP A 159 -10.61 -3.07 9.31
N ASP A 160 -9.65 -2.35 8.73
CA ASP A 160 -8.73 -2.88 7.73
C ASP A 160 -7.29 -2.42 8.02
N ALA A 161 -6.32 -3.29 7.74
CA ALA A 161 -4.90 -2.98 7.86
C ALA A 161 -4.32 -2.32 6.59
N LYS A 162 -5.13 -2.17 5.54
CA LYS A 162 -4.70 -1.63 4.23
C LYS A 162 -5.04 -0.14 4.06
N PRO A 163 -4.23 0.62 3.30
CA PRO A 163 -4.52 2.04 3.06
C PRO A 163 -5.72 2.21 2.13
N ARG A 164 -6.67 3.06 2.54
CA ARG A 164 -7.86 3.35 1.75
C ARG A 164 -7.79 4.72 1.08
N ALA A 165 -8.33 4.81 -0.13
CA ALA A 165 -8.43 6.08 -0.85
C ALA A 165 -9.49 6.99 -0.21
N THR A 166 -9.28 8.30 -0.25
CA THR A 166 -10.25 9.30 0.26
C THR A 166 -11.66 9.06 -0.32
N ALA A 167 -11.79 8.89 -1.64
CA ALA A 167 -13.08 8.62 -2.30
C ALA A 167 -13.79 7.37 -1.74
N VAL A 168 -13.06 6.29 -1.44
CA VAL A 168 -13.63 5.06 -0.88
C VAL A 168 -14.15 5.28 0.54
N LEU A 169 -13.39 6.03 1.36
CA LEU A 169 -13.80 6.36 2.71
C LEU A 169 -14.99 7.31 2.72
N ALA A 170 -14.95 8.36 1.89
CA ALA A 170 -16.04 9.32 1.71
C ALA A 170 -17.35 8.60 1.36
N GLN A 171 -17.28 7.69 0.38
CA GLN A 171 -18.41 6.86 0.00
C GLN A 171 -18.88 5.95 1.15
N ALA A 172 -17.97 5.35 1.90
CA ALA A 172 -18.29 4.45 3.01
C ALA A 172 -18.91 5.16 4.23
N VAL A 173 -18.76 6.48 4.33
CA VAL A 173 -19.42 7.31 5.36
C VAL A 173 -20.56 8.16 4.80
N GLY A 174 -20.86 8.06 3.51
CA GLY A 174 -21.94 8.83 2.86
C GLY A 174 -21.69 10.34 2.82
N GLU A 175 -20.43 10.76 2.71
CA GLU A 175 -20.02 12.17 2.66
C GLU A 175 -19.37 12.50 1.32
N SER A 176 -19.28 13.80 0.98
CA SER A 176 -18.50 14.24 -0.18
C SER A 176 -17.00 13.97 0.03
N GLU A 177 -16.26 13.75 -1.05
CA GLU A 177 -14.80 13.56 -0.97
C GLU A 177 -14.10 14.75 -0.32
N ALA A 178 -14.56 15.97 -0.60
CA ALA A 178 -14.01 17.18 0.01
C ALA A 178 -14.25 17.23 1.53
N THR A 179 -15.44 16.83 2.00
CA THR A 179 -15.74 16.76 3.44
C THR A 179 -14.92 15.67 4.12
N ALA A 180 -14.88 14.48 3.54
CA ALA A 180 -14.09 13.37 4.08
C ALA A 180 -12.59 13.72 4.12
N ALA A 181 -12.06 14.37 3.09
CA ALA A 181 -10.67 14.83 3.06
C ALA A 181 -10.37 15.77 4.24
N ARG A 182 -11.21 16.79 4.49
CA ARG A 182 -11.03 17.71 5.63
C ARG A 182 -11.06 16.98 6.98
N SER A 183 -12.00 16.06 7.18
CA SER A 183 -12.08 15.28 8.41
C SER A 183 -10.91 14.30 8.58
N LEU A 184 -10.40 13.71 7.49
CA LEU A 184 -9.21 12.86 7.52
C LEU A 184 -7.95 13.67 7.86
N GLU A 185 -7.84 14.90 7.35
CA GLU A 185 -6.76 15.81 7.74
C GLU A 185 -6.85 16.20 9.23
N ALA A 186 -8.05 16.51 9.74
CA ALA A 186 -8.24 16.74 11.17
C ALA A 186 -7.84 15.52 12.01
N LEU A 187 -8.18 14.30 11.57
CA LEU A 187 -7.75 13.05 12.22
C LEU A 187 -6.23 12.86 12.16
N ARG A 188 -5.56 13.28 11.09
CA ARG A 188 -4.10 13.27 10.98
C ARG A 188 -3.47 14.18 12.01
N ASP A 189 -3.98 15.41 12.10
CA ASP A 189 -3.46 16.45 12.97
C ASP A 189 -3.67 16.10 14.45
N GLN A 190 -4.76 15.38 14.77
CA GLN A 190 -5.01 14.77 16.09
C GLN A 190 -4.18 13.51 16.34
N GLY A 191 -3.42 13.04 15.36
CA GLY A 191 -2.64 11.81 15.47
C GLY A 191 -3.49 10.55 15.58
N GLN A 192 -4.67 10.48 14.96
CA GLN A 192 -5.49 9.27 14.92
C GLN A 192 -5.40 8.54 13.58
N ALA A 193 -5.03 9.24 12.52
CA ALA A 193 -4.78 8.70 11.19
C ALA A 193 -3.39 9.10 10.65
N VAL A 194 -2.91 8.37 9.66
CA VAL A 194 -1.68 8.66 8.91
C VAL A 194 -1.99 8.56 7.42
N ALA A 195 -1.30 9.36 6.60
CA ALA A 195 -1.36 9.28 5.15
C ALA A 195 0.01 8.84 4.58
N PRO A 196 0.28 7.52 4.48
CA PRO A 196 1.56 7.02 3.96
C PRO A 196 1.83 7.40 2.50
N ALA A 197 0.77 7.70 1.74
CA ALA A 197 0.85 8.23 0.38
C ALA A 197 -0.31 9.22 0.15
N ALA A 198 -0.17 10.08 -0.87
CA ALA A 198 -1.17 11.09 -1.18
C ALA A 198 -2.57 10.46 -1.39
N GLY A 199 -3.55 10.94 -0.62
CA GLY A 199 -4.94 10.45 -0.67
C GLY A 199 -5.14 9.01 -0.16
N ARG A 200 -4.12 8.38 0.45
CA ARG A 200 -4.18 7.04 1.01
C ARG A 200 -4.05 7.09 2.53
N TRP A 201 -5.07 6.62 3.21
CA TRP A 201 -5.23 6.78 4.65
C TRP A 201 -5.17 5.45 5.38
N LEU A 202 -4.54 5.47 6.55
CA LEU A 202 -4.41 4.34 7.46
C LEU A 202 -4.66 4.82 8.90
N SER A 203 -5.20 3.95 9.77
CA SER A 203 -5.26 4.25 11.20
C SER A 203 -3.86 4.33 11.81
N ARG A 204 -3.67 5.17 12.83
CA ARG A 204 -2.39 5.25 13.56
C ARG A 204 -1.96 3.90 14.11
N ALA A 205 -2.89 3.13 14.69
CA ALA A 205 -2.59 1.81 15.23
C ALA A 205 -2.07 0.83 14.16
N ALA A 206 -2.67 0.83 12.96
CA ALA A 206 -2.19 -0.02 11.87
C ALA A 206 -0.83 0.45 11.33
N TRP A 207 -0.59 1.76 11.27
CA TRP A 207 0.72 2.32 10.94
C TRP A 207 1.80 1.90 11.94
N GLU A 208 1.55 2.04 13.24
CA GLU A 208 2.50 1.66 14.30
C GLU A 208 2.80 0.16 14.28
N ARG A 209 1.80 -0.69 14.00
CA ARG A 209 2.03 -2.11 13.78
C ARG A 209 2.94 -2.38 12.58
N ALA A 210 2.74 -1.68 11.47
CA ALA A 210 3.58 -1.85 10.29
C ALA A 210 5.03 -1.41 10.55
N VAL A 211 5.23 -0.24 11.18
CA VAL A 211 6.56 0.26 11.59
C VAL A 211 7.23 -0.74 12.53
N SER A 212 6.52 -1.20 13.57
CA SER A 212 7.02 -2.17 14.55
C SER A 212 7.39 -3.51 13.91
N ARG A 213 6.60 -3.99 12.95
CA ARG A 213 6.87 -5.24 12.23
C ARG A 213 8.13 -5.14 11.37
N VAL A 214 8.34 -4.00 10.68
CA VAL A 214 9.55 -3.75 9.87
C VAL A 214 10.78 -3.61 10.78
N SER A 215 10.71 -2.81 11.84
CA SER A 215 11.83 -2.67 12.77
C SER A 215 12.15 -3.98 13.50
N GLY A 216 11.13 -4.75 13.86
CA GLY A 216 11.29 -6.06 14.50
C GLY A 216 12.00 -7.08 13.61
N GLU A 217 11.73 -7.07 12.30
CA GLU A 217 12.43 -7.94 11.34
C GLU A 217 13.91 -7.55 11.21
N ILE A 218 14.20 -6.24 11.16
CA ILE A 218 15.57 -5.72 11.10
C ILE A 218 16.36 -6.11 12.36
N GLU A 219 15.75 -5.97 13.53
CA GLU A 219 16.32 -6.38 14.81
C GLU A 219 16.55 -7.90 14.89
N ALA A 220 15.56 -8.70 14.48
CA ALA A 220 15.67 -10.15 14.43
C ALA A 220 16.85 -10.59 13.52
N TYR A 221 16.93 -10.03 12.31
CA TYR A 221 18.03 -10.33 11.39
C TYR A 221 19.39 -9.97 11.96
N ALA A 222 19.52 -8.80 12.59
CA ALA A 222 20.77 -8.35 13.20
C ALA A 222 21.22 -9.27 14.35
N ASN A 223 20.27 -9.82 15.11
CA ASN A 223 20.56 -10.78 16.19
C ASN A 223 20.96 -12.17 15.64
N THR A 224 20.33 -12.62 14.55
CA THR A 224 20.64 -13.92 13.94
C THR A 224 21.96 -13.91 13.16
N TYR A 225 22.31 -12.79 12.51
CA TYR A 225 23.52 -12.67 11.69
C TYR A 225 24.43 -11.49 12.09
N PRO A 226 25.07 -11.52 13.27
CA PRO A 226 25.89 -10.39 13.75
C PRO A 226 27.08 -10.03 12.83
N ALA A 227 27.64 -11.03 12.14
CA ALA A 227 28.75 -10.85 11.21
C ALA A 227 28.37 -10.11 9.92
N ARG A 228 27.07 -9.94 9.66
CA ARG A 228 26.56 -9.23 8.48
C ARG A 228 26.18 -7.81 8.89
N PHE A 229 26.46 -6.83 8.02
CA PHE A 229 26.08 -5.44 8.31
C PHE A 229 24.58 -5.29 8.56
N GLY A 230 23.77 -5.92 7.71
CA GLY A 230 22.31 -5.79 7.73
C GLY A 230 21.60 -6.66 6.70
N MET A 231 20.28 -6.60 6.65
CA MET A 231 19.44 -7.31 5.67
C MET A 231 19.34 -6.49 4.38
N ALA A 232 19.26 -7.10 3.19
CA ALA A 232 18.99 -6.33 1.98
C ALA A 232 17.55 -5.77 2.02
N LYS A 233 17.34 -4.52 1.55
CA LYS A 233 16.00 -3.88 1.55
C LYS A 233 14.95 -4.74 0.82
N GLY A 234 15.33 -5.36 -0.30
CA GLY A 234 14.45 -6.24 -1.07
C GLY A 234 14.08 -7.54 -0.35
N ASP A 235 15.02 -8.12 0.40
CA ASP A 235 14.77 -9.32 1.21
C ASP A 235 13.86 -8.98 2.39
N LEU A 236 14.10 -7.84 3.04
CA LEU A 236 13.27 -7.33 4.12
C LEU A 236 11.82 -7.11 3.65
N LYS A 237 11.64 -6.45 2.50
CA LYS A 237 10.31 -6.28 1.87
C LYS A 237 9.64 -7.61 1.60
N SER A 238 10.41 -8.59 1.13
CA SER A 238 9.91 -9.94 0.84
C SER A 238 9.53 -10.72 2.09
N ALA A 239 10.22 -10.52 3.21
CA ALA A 239 9.95 -11.18 4.48
C ALA A 239 8.62 -10.73 5.12
N VAL A 240 8.25 -9.44 4.97
CA VAL A 240 7.05 -8.88 5.59
C VAL A 240 5.84 -8.76 4.65
N LYS A 241 5.99 -9.15 3.37
CA LYS A 241 4.96 -8.96 2.31
C LYS A 241 3.60 -9.62 2.58
N ALA A 242 3.57 -10.66 3.44
CA ALA A 242 2.33 -11.36 3.78
C ALA A 242 1.46 -10.53 4.74
N GLU A 243 2.07 -9.63 5.50
CA GLU A 243 1.43 -8.84 6.55
C GLU A 243 1.26 -7.37 6.16
N ILE A 244 2.17 -6.84 5.32
CA ILE A 244 2.26 -5.41 4.99
C ILE A 244 2.20 -5.21 3.48
N ASP A 245 1.38 -4.26 3.03
CA ASP A 245 1.35 -3.81 1.64
C ASP A 245 2.68 -3.13 1.23
N GLY A 246 3.08 -3.30 -0.03
CA GLY A 246 4.36 -2.80 -0.53
C GLY A 246 4.54 -1.28 -0.39
N ALA A 247 3.47 -0.49 -0.56
CA ALA A 247 3.53 0.96 -0.41
C ALA A 247 3.62 1.39 1.06
N ILE A 248 2.93 0.66 1.96
CA ILE A 248 3.10 0.88 3.42
C ILE A 248 4.54 0.55 3.82
N PHE A 249 5.09 -0.56 3.32
CA PHE A 249 6.46 -0.95 3.62
C PHE A 249 7.45 0.15 3.25
N ASP A 250 7.36 0.69 2.03
CA ASP A 250 8.28 1.73 1.57
C ASP A 250 8.14 2.99 2.45
N ALA A 251 6.92 3.43 2.75
CA ALA A 251 6.69 4.56 3.64
C ALA A 251 7.21 4.31 5.08
N ALA A 252 6.99 3.12 5.63
CA ALA A 252 7.44 2.77 6.98
C ALA A 252 8.97 2.68 7.05
N PHE A 253 9.59 2.14 6.01
CA PHE A 253 11.05 2.12 5.86
C PHE A 253 11.63 3.53 5.81
N ASP A 254 11.05 4.40 4.98
CA ASP A 254 11.52 5.78 4.83
C ASP A 254 11.31 6.59 6.13
N ALA A 255 10.22 6.33 6.86
CA ALA A 255 9.98 6.93 8.17
C ALA A 255 11.04 6.49 9.20
N LEU A 256 11.36 5.19 9.28
CA LEU A 256 12.42 4.67 10.15
C LEU A 256 13.80 5.27 9.81
N LEU A 257 14.08 5.44 8.52
CA LEU A 257 15.33 6.02 8.04
C LEU A 257 15.42 7.51 8.37
N ALA A 258 14.35 8.28 8.13
CA ALA A 258 14.26 9.70 8.44
C ALA A 258 14.36 9.98 9.96
N GLN A 259 13.84 9.08 10.78
CA GLN A 259 13.96 9.13 12.24
C GLN A 259 15.35 8.71 12.75
N GLY A 260 16.24 8.23 11.88
CA GLY A 260 17.56 7.72 12.26
C GLY A 260 17.49 6.44 13.12
N SER A 261 16.38 5.70 13.08
CA SER A 261 16.25 4.42 13.81
C SER A 261 16.96 3.26 13.11
N ILE A 262 17.15 3.40 11.79
CA ILE A 262 17.86 2.44 10.96
C ILE A 262 18.95 3.14 10.16
N GLU A 263 19.99 2.39 9.81
CA GLU A 263 21.07 2.82 8.93
C GLU A 263 20.99 2.02 7.63
N LEU A 264 21.06 2.72 6.49
CA LEU A 264 21.10 2.13 5.15
C LEU A 264 22.48 2.35 4.53
N ARG A 265 23.17 1.26 4.18
CA ARG A 265 24.44 1.29 3.46
C ARG A 265 24.44 0.21 2.39
N ALA A 266 24.75 0.59 1.15
CA ALA A 266 24.83 -0.33 0.01
C ALA A 266 23.62 -1.29 -0.10
N GLU A 267 22.39 -0.73 -0.07
CA GLU A 267 21.12 -1.48 -0.10
C GLU A 267 20.86 -2.43 1.09
N ARG A 268 21.70 -2.38 2.12
CA ARG A 268 21.54 -3.17 3.35
C ARG A 268 21.18 -2.29 4.53
N VAL A 269 20.23 -2.75 5.33
CA VAL A 269 19.65 -2.04 6.45
C VAL A 269 19.94 -2.73 7.77
N ARG A 270 20.23 -1.95 8.81
CA ARG A 270 20.45 -2.40 10.18
C ARG A 270 19.83 -1.44 11.21
N PRO A 271 19.70 -1.84 12.48
CA PRO A 271 19.38 -0.90 13.55
C PRO A 271 20.51 0.12 13.73
N ALA A 272 20.17 1.41 13.79
CA ALA A 272 21.13 2.49 14.05
C ALA A 272 21.55 2.55 15.53
N SER A 273 20.76 1.95 16.42
CA SER A 273 21.00 1.91 17.87
C SER A 273 22.27 1.15 18.27
N ARG A 274 22.86 0.37 17.36
CA ARG A 274 24.06 -0.44 17.62
C ARG A 274 25.12 -0.15 16.56
N PRO A 275 26.32 0.33 16.94
CA PRO A 275 27.43 0.39 15.99
C PRO A 275 27.74 -1.03 15.48
N TRP A 276 28.22 -1.12 14.26
CA TRP A 276 28.62 -2.38 13.66
C TRP A 276 30.10 -2.39 13.34
N GLU A 277 30.77 -3.41 13.85
CA GLU A 277 32.08 -3.78 13.39
C GLU A 277 32.05 -5.24 12.95
N PRO A 278 32.60 -5.57 11.77
CA PRO A 278 32.69 -6.95 11.34
C PRO A 278 33.56 -7.73 12.35
N PRO A 279 33.16 -8.94 12.76
CA PRO A 279 33.95 -9.75 13.67
C PRO A 279 35.36 -9.96 13.15
N ALA A 280 36.37 -9.86 14.02
CA ALA A 280 37.78 -10.00 13.65
C ALA A 280 38.08 -11.30 12.89
N GLN A 281 37.41 -12.40 13.27
CA GLN A 281 37.50 -13.69 12.58
C GLN A 281 37.00 -13.62 11.13
N THR A 282 35.90 -12.92 10.88
CA THR A 282 35.35 -12.72 9.52
C THR A 282 36.27 -11.83 8.68
N VAL A 283 36.87 -10.80 9.28
CA VAL A 283 37.87 -9.95 8.60
C VAL A 283 39.11 -10.76 8.23
N ALA A 284 39.66 -11.56 9.16
CA ALA A 284 40.82 -12.41 8.90
C ALA A 284 40.54 -13.50 7.85
N ALA A 285 39.31 -14.04 7.81
CA ALA A 285 38.89 -14.94 6.74
C ALA A 285 38.81 -14.24 5.37
N LEU A 286 38.29 -13.02 5.31
CA LEU A 286 38.28 -12.21 4.09
C LEU A 286 39.69 -11.92 3.57
N GLU A 287 40.61 -11.54 4.46
CA GLU A 287 42.01 -11.26 4.08
C GLU A 287 42.72 -12.50 3.53
N ARG A 288 42.44 -13.69 4.08
CA ARG A 288 42.95 -14.96 3.52
C ARG A 288 42.41 -15.24 2.13
N ILE A 289 41.10 -15.01 1.90
CA ILE A 289 40.49 -15.16 0.56
C ILE A 289 41.14 -14.21 -0.42
N GLU A 290 41.29 -12.93 -0.06
CA GLU A 290 41.91 -11.96 -0.96
C GLU A 290 43.34 -12.34 -1.29
N ALA A 291 44.16 -12.70 -0.30
CA ALA A 291 45.53 -13.15 -0.55
C ALA A 291 45.59 -14.35 -1.51
N GLU A 292 44.68 -15.32 -1.33
CA GLU A 292 44.59 -16.48 -2.21
C GLU A 292 44.19 -16.08 -3.64
N LEU A 293 43.09 -15.33 -3.80
CA LEU A 293 42.60 -14.91 -5.11
C LEU A 293 43.67 -14.11 -5.86
N GLU A 294 44.33 -13.19 -5.16
CA GLU A 294 45.38 -12.32 -5.69
C GLU A 294 46.60 -13.13 -6.17
N SER A 295 47.00 -14.15 -5.42
CA SER A 295 48.09 -15.04 -5.81
C SER A 295 47.81 -15.83 -7.09
N ALA A 296 46.53 -16.09 -7.39
CA ALA A 296 46.08 -16.81 -8.59
C ALA A 296 45.97 -15.90 -9.84
N GLY A 297 46.13 -14.58 -9.70
CA GLY A 297 45.92 -13.63 -10.79
C GLY A 297 44.50 -13.74 -11.37
N LEU A 298 44.34 -13.57 -12.69
CA LEU A 298 43.02 -13.63 -13.31
C LEU A 298 42.47 -15.06 -13.53
N ALA A 299 43.22 -16.08 -13.12
CA ALA A 299 42.82 -17.49 -13.19
C ALA A 299 42.40 -17.99 -11.80
N VAL A 300 41.47 -17.27 -11.16
CA VAL A 300 41.03 -17.54 -9.78
C VAL A 300 40.39 -18.92 -9.62
N PRO A 301 40.51 -19.57 -8.46
CA PRO A 301 39.75 -20.77 -8.15
C PRO A 301 38.24 -20.48 -8.12
N GLU A 302 37.43 -21.51 -8.38
CA GLU A 302 35.98 -21.39 -8.29
C GLU A 302 35.51 -21.03 -6.88
N THR A 303 34.45 -20.22 -6.82
CA THR A 303 33.84 -19.70 -5.59
C THR A 303 33.50 -20.83 -4.61
N ALA A 304 32.88 -21.90 -5.10
CA ALA A 304 32.57 -23.06 -4.28
C ALA A 304 33.82 -23.76 -3.71
N GLY A 305 34.93 -23.78 -4.47
CA GLY A 305 36.15 -24.49 -4.11
C GLY A 305 36.94 -23.82 -2.98
N TRP A 306 37.04 -22.49 -2.96
CA TRP A 306 37.64 -21.79 -1.81
C TRP A 306 36.67 -21.64 -0.64
N LEU A 307 35.36 -21.52 -0.87
CA LEU A 307 34.36 -21.57 0.22
C LEU A 307 34.41 -22.88 0.99
N ALA A 308 34.49 -24.02 0.29
CA ALA A 308 34.57 -25.34 0.92
C ALA A 308 35.80 -25.49 1.84
N ARG A 309 36.93 -24.87 1.48
CA ARG A 309 38.17 -24.92 2.27
C ARG A 309 38.11 -24.06 3.54
N LEU A 310 37.30 -23.01 3.56
CA LEU A 310 37.09 -22.14 4.72
C LEU A 310 35.99 -22.64 5.66
N GLY A 311 35.20 -23.63 5.23
CA GLY A 311 34.13 -24.20 6.01
C GLY A 311 33.11 -23.14 6.44
N ALA A 312 32.83 -23.09 7.74
CA ALA A 312 31.79 -22.24 8.32
C ALA A 312 32.05 -20.72 8.21
N GLU A 313 33.30 -20.29 7.97
CA GLU A 313 33.64 -18.86 7.88
C GLU A 313 33.50 -18.28 6.46
N GLY A 314 33.47 -19.16 5.45
CA GLY A 314 33.50 -18.77 4.04
C GLY A 314 32.32 -17.88 3.61
N PRO A 315 31.06 -18.27 3.89
CA PRO A 315 29.89 -17.49 3.47
C PRO A 315 29.87 -16.07 4.07
N GLU A 316 30.21 -15.92 5.34
CA GLU A 316 30.26 -14.64 6.06
C GLU A 316 31.38 -13.76 5.50
N ALA A 317 32.56 -14.31 5.24
CA ALA A 317 33.68 -13.58 4.66
C ALA A 317 33.38 -13.11 3.22
N LEU A 318 32.75 -13.97 2.41
CA LEU A 318 32.28 -13.60 1.07
C LEU A 318 31.22 -12.50 1.12
N SER A 319 30.23 -12.64 2.02
CA SER A 319 29.19 -11.62 2.24
C SER A 319 29.80 -10.28 2.66
N LEU A 320 30.79 -10.31 3.56
CA LEU A 320 31.52 -9.14 4.03
C LEU A 320 32.32 -8.49 2.89
N GLY A 321 33.07 -9.28 2.12
CA GLY A 321 33.90 -8.79 1.02
C GLY A 321 33.08 -8.13 -0.08
N LEU A 322 31.94 -8.72 -0.45
CA LEU A 322 30.99 -8.12 -1.40
C LEU A 322 30.39 -6.83 -0.85
N PHE A 323 29.99 -6.82 0.42
CA PHE A 323 29.42 -5.63 1.06
C PHE A 323 30.41 -4.46 1.17
N LEU A 324 31.67 -4.75 1.51
CA LEU A 324 32.73 -3.73 1.59
C LEU A 324 33.25 -3.29 0.21
N GLY A 325 32.78 -3.90 -0.89
CA GLY A 325 33.30 -3.65 -2.23
C GLY A 325 34.75 -4.11 -2.42
N ARG A 326 35.23 -5.03 -1.58
CA ARG A 326 36.56 -5.66 -1.66
C ARG A 326 36.58 -6.85 -2.62
N LEU A 327 35.45 -7.53 -2.73
CA LEU A 327 35.21 -8.61 -3.68
C LEU A 327 34.11 -8.21 -4.65
N ALA A 328 34.16 -8.76 -5.86
CA ALA A 328 33.16 -8.57 -6.89
C ALA A 328 32.85 -9.89 -7.59
N ARG A 329 31.55 -10.18 -7.73
CA ARG A 329 31.07 -11.36 -8.43
C ARG A 329 31.04 -11.11 -9.94
N VAL A 330 31.89 -11.83 -10.66
CA VAL A 330 31.99 -11.76 -12.13
C VAL A 330 30.94 -12.68 -12.75
N SER A 331 30.87 -13.93 -12.29
CA SER A 331 29.84 -14.92 -12.67
C SER A 331 29.34 -15.70 -11.44
N GLN A 332 28.43 -16.67 -11.63
CA GLN A 332 27.99 -17.54 -10.52
C GLN A 332 29.16 -18.33 -9.91
N GLU A 333 30.14 -18.70 -10.73
CA GLU A 333 31.29 -19.52 -10.32
C GLU A 333 32.50 -18.68 -9.91
N LEU A 334 32.67 -17.48 -10.46
CA LEU A 334 33.91 -16.71 -10.33
C LEU A 334 33.70 -15.41 -9.54
N THR A 335 34.45 -15.29 -8.46
CA THR A 335 34.55 -14.09 -7.63
C THR A 335 36.00 -13.61 -7.66
N PHE A 336 36.19 -12.32 -7.88
CA PHE A 336 37.51 -11.69 -7.94
C PHE A 336 37.60 -10.63 -6.84
N THR A 337 38.81 -10.23 -6.49
CA THR A 337 38.99 -9.01 -5.70
C THR A 337 38.77 -7.79 -6.60
N THR A 338 38.34 -6.68 -6.01
CA THR A 338 38.20 -5.42 -6.73
C THR A 338 39.55 -4.95 -7.29
N ARG A 339 40.65 -5.20 -6.57
CA ARG A 339 42.00 -4.86 -7.03
C ARG A 339 42.41 -5.62 -8.30
N GLN A 340 42.06 -6.91 -8.42
CA GLN A 340 42.30 -7.67 -9.66
C GLN A 340 41.54 -7.08 -10.84
N LEU A 341 40.29 -6.69 -10.62
CA LEU A 341 39.44 -6.13 -11.66
C LEU A 341 39.91 -4.72 -12.07
N GLU A 342 40.35 -3.88 -11.14
CA GLU A 342 40.96 -2.59 -11.47
C GLU A 342 42.28 -2.75 -12.24
N ALA A 343 43.11 -3.74 -11.89
CA ALA A 343 44.31 -4.05 -12.66
C ALA A 343 43.97 -4.53 -14.09
N LEU A 344 42.91 -5.33 -14.26
CA LEU A 344 42.40 -5.71 -15.58
C LEU A 344 41.90 -4.47 -16.35
N ARG A 345 41.12 -3.61 -15.70
CA ARG A 345 40.62 -2.38 -16.29
C ARG A 345 41.74 -1.47 -16.78
N ALA A 346 42.82 -1.33 -16.02
CA ALA A 346 43.99 -0.56 -16.43
C ALA A 346 44.68 -1.17 -17.69
N LYS A 347 44.75 -2.51 -17.78
CA LYS A 347 45.23 -3.19 -18.99
C LYS A 347 44.33 -2.93 -20.19
N LEU A 348 43.01 -2.96 -20.00
CA LEU A 348 42.03 -2.64 -21.05
C LEU A 348 42.17 -1.19 -21.52
N ALA A 349 42.28 -0.23 -20.59
CA ALA A 349 42.51 1.18 -20.94
C ALA A 349 43.80 1.36 -21.76
N THR A 350 44.88 0.67 -21.36
CA THR A 350 46.15 0.69 -22.10
C THR A 350 46.01 0.10 -23.51
N HIS A 351 45.28 -1.00 -23.64
CA HIS A 351 45.00 -1.62 -24.94
C HIS A 351 44.21 -0.68 -25.84
N PHE A 352 43.09 -0.13 -25.36
CA PHE A 352 42.24 0.74 -26.16
C PHE A 352 42.87 2.09 -26.51
N GLY A 353 43.84 2.55 -25.73
CA GLY A 353 44.67 3.71 -26.10
C GLY A 353 45.60 3.45 -27.30
N ARG A 354 45.87 2.18 -27.62
CA ARG A 354 46.74 1.78 -28.76
C ARG A 354 45.95 1.21 -29.93
N LYS A 355 44.94 0.39 -29.65
CA LYS A 355 44.10 -0.29 -30.63
C LYS A 355 42.63 -0.11 -30.27
N GLY A 356 41.84 0.47 -31.18
CA GLY A 356 40.44 0.81 -30.92
C GLY A 356 39.47 -0.37 -30.75
N THR A 357 39.90 -1.61 -31.06
CA THR A 357 39.08 -2.82 -30.95
C THR A 357 39.83 -3.95 -30.21
N LEU A 358 39.07 -4.85 -29.60
CA LEU A 358 39.57 -5.99 -28.84
C LEU A 358 38.74 -7.24 -29.15
N THR A 359 39.36 -8.24 -29.77
CA THR A 359 38.75 -9.56 -29.97
C THR A 359 38.86 -10.42 -28.70
N VAL A 360 38.10 -11.52 -28.63
CA VAL A 360 38.22 -12.49 -27.52
C VAL A 360 39.61 -13.14 -27.47
N ALA A 361 40.23 -13.40 -28.63
CA ALA A 361 41.58 -13.97 -28.70
C ALA A 361 42.61 -13.01 -28.09
N GLU A 362 42.56 -11.74 -28.48
CA GLU A 362 43.46 -10.71 -27.94
C GLU A 362 43.23 -10.48 -26.44
N PHE A 363 41.98 -10.54 -25.96
CA PHE A 363 41.71 -10.46 -24.53
C PHE A 363 42.36 -11.61 -23.76
N LYS A 364 42.29 -12.85 -24.29
CA LYS A 364 42.95 -13.99 -23.65
C LYS A 364 44.45 -13.77 -23.51
N ASP A 365 45.09 -13.20 -24.53
CA ASP A 365 46.52 -12.92 -24.51
C ASP A 365 46.86 -11.78 -23.54
N LEU A 366 46.04 -10.72 -23.53
CA LEU A 366 46.18 -9.56 -22.64
C LEU A 366 45.99 -9.94 -21.15
N ALA A 367 44.96 -10.73 -20.86
CA ALA A 367 44.65 -11.19 -19.51
C ALA A 367 45.50 -12.41 -19.09
N ARG A 368 46.14 -13.09 -20.05
CA ARG A 368 46.89 -14.35 -19.89
C ARG A 368 46.04 -15.45 -19.23
N VAL A 369 44.82 -15.62 -19.71
CA VAL A 369 43.87 -16.60 -19.16
C VAL A 369 43.25 -17.48 -20.23
N SER A 370 42.76 -18.65 -19.80
CA SER A 370 41.99 -19.55 -20.67
C SER A 370 40.61 -18.97 -21.00
N ARG A 371 39.92 -19.59 -21.97
CA ARG A 371 38.55 -19.21 -22.37
C ARG A 371 37.57 -19.24 -21.19
N LYS A 372 37.76 -20.14 -20.22
CA LYS A 372 36.95 -20.28 -19.01
C LYS A 372 36.83 -18.95 -18.24
N TYR A 373 37.92 -18.20 -18.14
CA TYR A 373 37.95 -16.92 -17.43
C TYR A 373 37.72 -15.72 -18.34
N ALA A 374 38.17 -15.81 -19.61
CA ALA A 374 38.10 -14.71 -20.55
C ALA A 374 36.67 -14.24 -20.85
N VAL A 375 35.76 -15.18 -21.10
CA VAL A 375 34.37 -14.82 -21.45
C VAL A 375 33.64 -14.16 -20.28
N PRO A 376 33.64 -14.72 -19.05
CA PRO A 376 33.03 -14.06 -17.90
C PRO A 376 33.60 -12.67 -17.59
N LEU A 377 34.92 -12.50 -17.69
CA LEU A 377 35.56 -11.20 -17.45
C LEU A 377 35.18 -10.15 -18.51
N LEU A 378 35.03 -10.58 -19.77
CA LEU A 378 34.55 -9.72 -20.85
C LEU A 378 33.06 -9.35 -20.67
N GLU A 379 32.21 -10.32 -20.32
CA GLU A 379 30.80 -10.06 -20.00
C GLU A 379 30.64 -9.13 -18.79
N HIS A 380 31.48 -9.30 -17.77
CA HIS A 380 31.54 -8.38 -16.65
C HIS A 380 31.98 -6.98 -17.09
N SER A 381 33.03 -6.87 -17.90
CA SER A 381 33.53 -5.60 -18.46
C SER A 381 32.44 -4.89 -19.28
N ASP A 382 31.64 -5.64 -20.03
CA ASP A 382 30.49 -5.11 -20.77
C ASP A 382 29.41 -4.61 -19.79
N ARG A 383 29.05 -5.43 -18.78
CA ARG A 383 28.02 -5.11 -17.77
C ARG A 383 28.36 -3.85 -16.95
N VAL A 384 29.62 -3.66 -16.57
CA VAL A 384 30.06 -2.47 -15.81
C VAL A 384 30.39 -1.28 -16.71
N GLY A 385 30.36 -1.46 -18.04
CA GLY A 385 30.52 -0.40 -19.04
C GLY A 385 31.97 -0.05 -19.38
N TRP A 386 32.93 -0.93 -19.07
CA TRP A 386 34.32 -0.81 -19.50
C TRP A 386 34.51 -1.14 -20.97
N THR A 387 33.69 -2.04 -21.50
CA THR A 387 33.68 -2.41 -22.92
C THR A 387 32.26 -2.40 -23.48
N VAL A 388 32.14 -2.34 -24.80
CA VAL A 388 30.87 -2.51 -25.52
C VAL A 388 31.09 -3.51 -26.63
N ARG A 389 30.25 -4.56 -26.68
CA ARG A 389 30.31 -5.62 -27.69
C ARG A 389 29.73 -5.14 -29.03
N LEU A 390 30.48 -5.33 -30.10
CA LEU A 390 30.10 -5.03 -31.48
C LEU A 390 30.47 -6.24 -32.35
N GLY A 391 29.51 -7.14 -32.56
CA GLY A 391 29.75 -8.41 -33.24
C GLY A 391 30.74 -9.29 -32.47
N ASP A 392 31.86 -9.61 -33.12
CA ASP A 392 32.95 -10.45 -32.60
C ASP A 392 34.05 -9.66 -31.86
N GLU A 393 33.96 -8.33 -31.89
CA GLU A 393 34.91 -7.42 -31.24
C GLU A 393 34.25 -6.62 -30.11
N ARG A 394 35.09 -5.98 -29.30
CA ARG A 394 34.69 -4.98 -28.31
C ARG A 394 35.40 -3.68 -28.56
N LYS A 395 34.71 -2.57 -28.27
CA LYS A 395 35.31 -1.22 -28.18
C LYS A 395 35.33 -0.75 -26.73
N ALA A 396 36.11 0.29 -26.47
CA ALA A 396 36.12 0.97 -25.18
C ALA A 396 34.72 1.47 -24.82
N GLY A 397 34.26 1.16 -23.61
CA GLY A 397 33.01 1.68 -23.06
C GLY A 397 33.21 3.00 -22.34
N GLY A 398 32.12 3.76 -22.18
CA GLY A 398 32.15 5.12 -21.60
C GLY A 398 32.64 5.18 -20.15
N ARG A 399 32.63 4.06 -19.40
CA ARG A 399 33.10 4.00 -18.01
C ARG A 399 34.54 3.47 -17.87
N LEU A 400 35.22 3.16 -18.96
CA LEU A 400 36.58 2.63 -18.90
C LEU A 400 37.57 3.63 -18.25
N GLY A 401 37.40 4.93 -18.49
CA GLY A 401 38.25 5.99 -17.92
C GLY A 401 37.73 6.62 -16.61
N ALA A 402 36.48 6.35 -16.21
CA ALA A 402 35.89 6.93 -15.00
C ALA A 402 36.29 6.11 -13.76
N SER A 403 37.10 6.62 -12.84
CA SER A 403 37.30 5.97 -11.53
C SER A 403 35.94 5.69 -10.91
N ASN A 404 35.70 4.44 -10.48
CA ASN A 404 34.42 4.02 -9.91
C ASN A 404 34.07 4.94 -8.71
N PRO A 405 32.82 5.43 -8.58
CA PRO A 405 32.39 6.11 -7.36
C PRO A 405 32.38 5.17 -6.15
#